data_AF-A0A502IMM3-F1
#
_entry.id   AF-A0A502IMM3-F1
#
_cell.length_a   1.000
_cell.length_b   1.000
_cell.length_c   1.000
_cell.angle_alpha   90.00
_cell.angle_beta   90.00
_cell.angle_gamma   90.00
#
_symmetry.space_group_name_H-M   'P 1'
#
loop_
_entity.id
_entity.type
_entity.pdbx_description
1 polymer ?
#
loop_
_entity_poly.entity_id
_entity_poly.type
_entity_poly.pdbx_seq_one_letter_code
_entity_poly.pdbx_strand_id
1 'polypeptide(L)' 'MSEHRKSLRIKISHHSFGECLGQTRNLSTTGVYVKHPGLSALPKGAVVYGQVQDLPTGAPRVRMEVVLVDAEGIGLRYL' A
#
# COMPACT_ATOMS: atom_id res chain seq x y z
N MET A 1 -8.88 -25.10 6.82
CA MET A 1 -9.66 -23.92 7.26
C MET A 1 -9.08 -22.72 6.54
N SER A 2 -9.76 -22.22 5.51
CA SER A 2 -9.27 -21.11 4.69
C SER A 2 -9.31 -19.83 5.51
N GLU A 3 -8.16 -19.39 6.05
CA GLU A 3 -8.00 -18.03 6.56
C GLU A 3 -8.33 -17.05 5.44
N HIS A 4 -9.57 -16.53 5.44
CA HIS A 4 -9.91 -15.35 4.67
C HIS A 4 -9.17 -14.18 5.31
N ARG A 5 -7.89 -14.00 4.96
CA ARG A 5 -7.18 -12.76 5.26
C ARG A 5 -7.84 -11.67 4.45
N LYS A 6 -8.74 -10.90 5.07
CA LYS A 6 -9.42 -9.76 4.44
C LYS A 6 -8.34 -8.84 3.84
N SER A 7 -8.22 -8.82 2.52
CA SER A 7 -7.44 -7.81 1.82
C SER A 7 -8.29 -6.54 1.76
N LEU A 8 -7.70 -5.42 2.13
CA LEU A 8 -8.31 -4.11 2.00
C LEU A 8 -7.87 -3.51 0.67
N ARG A 9 -8.77 -2.79 0.01
CA ARG A 9 -8.39 -1.89 -1.08
C ARG A 9 -7.68 -0.68 -0.48
N ILE A 10 -6.58 -0.30 -1.10
CA ILE A 10 -5.79 0.87 -0.69
C ILE A 10 -5.47 1.70 -1.91
N LYS A 11 -5.76 2.99 -1.83
CA LYS A 11 -5.30 3.97 -2.81
C LYS A 11 -3.90 4.41 -2.43
N ILE A 12 -2.96 4.30 -3.37
CA ILE A 12 -1.59 4.79 -3.24
C ILE A 12 -1.44 6.00 -4.15
N SER A 13 -0.94 7.09 -3.59
CA SER A 13 -0.66 8.33 -4.32
C SER A 13 0.84 8.65 -4.27
N HIS A 14 1.40 8.95 -5.44
CA HIS A 14 2.80 9.34 -5.62
C HIS A 14 2.93 10.32 -6.79
N HIS A 15 3.88 11.26 -6.73
CA HIS A 15 4.02 12.30 -7.75
C HIS A 15 4.32 11.75 -9.15
N SER A 16 4.98 10.59 -9.26
CA SER A 16 5.38 10.01 -10.55
C SER A 16 4.25 9.35 -11.33
N PHE A 17 3.13 8.99 -10.69
CA PHE A 17 2.01 8.30 -11.35
C PHE A 17 0.62 8.80 -10.93
N GLY A 18 0.53 9.81 -10.05
CA GLY A 18 -0.73 10.30 -9.52
C GLY A 18 -1.28 9.36 -8.46
N GLU A 19 -2.28 8.55 -8.81
CA GLU A 19 -2.95 7.62 -7.88
C GLU A 19 -3.17 6.25 -8.54
N CYS A 20 -3.06 5.18 -7.76
CA CYS A 20 -3.45 3.83 -8.18
C CYS A 20 -4.14 3.06 -7.04
N LEU A 21 -4.94 2.06 -7.39
CA LEU A 21 -5.61 1.18 -6.44
C LEU A 21 -4.89 -0.17 -6.33
N GLY A 22 -4.37 -0.48 -5.14
CA GLY A 22 -3.75 -1.75 -4.81
C GLY A 22 -4.55 -2.56 -3.78
N GLN A 23 -4.05 -3.76 -3.47
CA GLN A 23 -4.62 -4.62 -2.43
C GLN A 23 -3.60 -4.92 -1.33
N THR A 24 -4.01 -4.82 -0.07
CA THR A 24 -3.12 -5.21 1.04
C THR A 24 -2.96 -6.73 1.09
N ARG A 25 -1.72 -7.24 1.12
CA ARG A 25 -1.43 -8.65 1.39
C ARG A 25 -1.34 -8.92 2.89
N ASN A 26 -0.67 -8.04 3.62
CA ASN A 26 -0.52 -8.09 5.07
C ASN A 26 -0.52 -6.67 5.65
N LEU A 27 -0.92 -6.57 6.91
CA LEU A 27 -0.98 -5.35 7.69
C LEU A 27 -0.35 -5.63 9.05
N SER A 28 0.51 -4.74 9.52
CA SER A 28 1.11 -4.75 10.85
C SER A 28 1.01 -3.36 11.49
N THR A 29 1.50 -3.24 12.72
CA THR A 29 1.66 -1.95 13.41
C THR A 29 2.77 -1.09 12.83
N THR A 30 3.68 -1.68 12.04
CA THR A 30 4.84 -0.98 11.47
C THR A 30 4.70 -0.71 9.98
N GLY A 31 3.79 -1.38 9.29
CA GLY A 31 3.66 -1.24 7.86
C GLY A 31 2.60 -2.13 7.21
N VAL A 32 2.62 -2.13 5.89
CA VAL A 32 1.67 -2.84 5.04
C VAL A 32 2.37 -3.28 3.76
N TYR A 33 2.05 -4.46 3.25
CA TYR A 33 2.43 -4.84 1.89
C TYR A 33 1.26 -4.63 0.94
N VAL A 34 1.52 -3.99 -0.20
CA VAL A 34 0.52 -3.68 -1.23
C VAL A 34 0.89 -4.35 -2.54
N LYS A 35 -0.02 -5.19 -3.05
CA LYS A 35 0.05 -5.80 -4.38
C LYS A 35 -0.46 -4.82 -5.43
N HIS A 36 0.38 -4.52 -6.42
CA HIS A 36 0.01 -3.81 -7.65
C HIS A 36 1.24 -3.80 -8.58
N PRO A 37 1.17 -4.35 -9.81
CA PRO A 37 2.32 -4.45 -10.71
C PRO A 37 3.01 -3.10 -11.01
N GLY A 38 2.22 -2.02 -11.12
CA GLY A 38 2.76 -0.68 -11.36
C GLY A 38 3.51 -0.08 -10.16
N LEU A 39 3.30 -0.60 -8.95
CA LEU A 39 4.03 -0.13 -7.77
C LEU A 39 5.45 -0.68 -7.71
N SER A 40 5.74 -1.81 -8.38
CA SER A 40 7.08 -2.40 -8.45
C SER A 40 8.09 -1.51 -9.20
N ALA A 41 7.63 -0.46 -9.88
CA ALA A 41 8.48 0.55 -10.51
C ALA A 41 8.99 1.62 -9.51
N LEU A 42 8.45 1.68 -8.29
CA LEU A 42 8.93 2.61 -7.27
C LEU A 42 10.28 2.15 -6.70
N PRO A 43 11.24 3.07 -6.50
CA PRO A 43 12.48 2.73 -5.82
C PRO A 43 12.26 2.55 -4.31
N LYS A 44 13.10 1.72 -3.67
CA LYS A 44 13.22 1.72 -2.20
C LYS A 44 13.59 3.12 -1.71
N GLY A 45 13.01 3.56 -0.60
CA GLY A 45 13.13 4.91 -0.05
C GLY A 45 12.11 5.91 -0.62
N ALA A 46 11.35 5.57 -1.67
CA ALA A 46 10.28 6.44 -2.15
C ALA A 46 9.22 6.65 -1.08
N VAL A 47 8.68 7.87 -1.00
CA VAL A 47 7.64 8.23 -0.04
C VAL A 47 6.30 8.34 -0.75
N VAL A 48 5.34 7.54 -0.32
CA VAL A 48 3.98 7.49 -0.87
C VAL A 48 2.95 7.91 0.19
N TYR A 49 1.74 8.22 -0.27
CA TYR A 49 0.57 8.34 0.61
C TYR A 49 -0.39 7.18 0.34
N GLY A 50 -0.79 6.46 1.39
CA GLY A 50 -1.81 5.41 1.30
C GLY A 50 -3.10 5.81 1.99
N GLN A 51 -4.23 5.37 1.44
CA GLN A 51 -5.55 5.55 2.05
C GLN A 51 -6.38 4.29 1.84
N VAL A 52 -6.78 3.62 2.92
CA VAL A 52 -7.73 2.51 2.84
C VAL A 52 -9.04 3.01 2.23
N GLN A 53 -9.61 2.22 1.33
CA GLN A 53 -10.87 2.56 0.68
C GLN A 53 -12.03 1.85 1.38
N ASP A 54 -13.25 2.26 1.06
CA ASP A 54 -14.49 1.58 1.48
C ASP A 54 -14.76 1.57 2.98
N LEU A 55 -14.17 2.51 3.72
CA LEU A 55 -14.54 2.79 5.10
C LEU A 55 -15.73 3.78 5.14
N PRO A 56 -16.72 3.57 6.03
CA PRO A 56 -17.93 4.42 6.11
C PRO A 56 -17.66 5.91 6.27
N THR A 57 -16.60 6.28 6.98
CA THR A 57 -16.22 7.68 7.26
C THR A 57 -14.98 8.14 6.50
N GLY A 58 -14.53 7.35 5.51
CA GLY A 58 -13.25 7.55 4.82
C GLY A 58 -12.05 7.22 5.71
N ALA A 59 -11.00 6.64 5.12
CA ALA A 59 -9.77 6.37 5.87
C ALA A 59 -8.85 7.61 5.89
N PRO A 60 -8.01 7.78 6.92
CA PRO A 60 -6.95 8.77 6.89
C PRO A 60 -5.94 8.48 5.78
N ARG A 61 -5.32 9.55 5.25
CA ARG A 61 -4.12 9.43 4.40
C ARG A 61 -2.91 9.22 5.30
N VAL A 62 -2.18 8.14 5.08
CA VAL A 62 -0.99 7.75 5.84
C VAL A 62 0.24 7.92 4.95
N ARG A 63 1.26 8.62 5.44
CA ARG A 63 2.54 8.77 4.76
C ARG A 63 3.42 7.56 5.05
N MET A 64 4.05 7.00 4.03
CA MET A 64 4.83 5.75 4.15
C MET A 64 6.06 5.75 3.25
N GLU A 65 7.05 4.96 3.62
CA GLU A 65 8.28 4.74 2.86
C GLU A 65 8.32 3.33 2.26
N VAL A 66 8.75 3.21 1.00
CA VAL A 66 8.98 1.93 0.34
C VAL A 66 10.24 1.27 0.91
N VAL A 67 10.08 0.16 1.63
CA VAL A 67 11.19 -0.60 2.24
C VAL A 67 11.48 -1.92 1.51
N LEU A 68 10.51 -2.42 0.74
CA LEU A 68 10.62 -3.63 -0.07
C LEU A 68 9.98 -3.41 -1.44
N VAL A 69 10.58 -3.96 -2.48
CA VAL A 69 10.06 -4.00 -3.85
C VAL A 69 10.30 -5.40 -4.39
N ASP A 70 9.26 -6.02 -4.94
CA ASP A 70 9.35 -7.31 -5.64
C ASP A 70 8.40 -7.32 -6.86
N ALA A 71 8.30 -8.45 -7.56
CA ALA A 71 7.47 -8.59 -8.76
C ALA A 71 5.96 -8.50 -8.49
N GLU A 72 5.50 -8.69 -7.25
CA GLU A 72 4.07 -8.62 -6.88
C GLU A 72 3.65 -7.22 -6.40
N GLY A 73 4.59 -6.42 -5.90
CA GLY A 73 4.32 -5.09 -5.38
C GLY A 73 5.39 -4.56 -4.42
N ILE A 74 4.93 -3.88 -3.37
CA ILE A 74 5.81 -3.13 -2.46
C ILE A 74 5.46 -3.36 -0.98
N GLY A 75 6.50 -3.39 -0.15
CA GLY A 75 6.38 -3.27 1.30
C GLY A 75 6.57 -1.82 1.73
N LEU A 76 5.66 -1.33 2.57
CA LEU A 76 5.61 0.04 3.06
C LEU A 76 5.79 0.06 4.58
N ARG A 77 6.60 1.01 5.08
CA ARG A 77 6.73 1.32 6.51
C ARG A 77 6.05 2.65 6.83
N TYR A 78 5.32 2.72 7.93
CA TYR A 78 4.70 3.97 8.40
C TYR A 78 5.75 5.02 8.81
N LEU A 79 5.46 6.29 8.53
CA LEU A 79 6.27 7.46 8.89
C LEU A 79 5.53 8.36 9.88
#